data_AF-A0A0F9M8T6-F1
#
_entry.id   AF-A0A0F9M8T6-F1
#
_cell.length_a   1.000
_cell.length_b   1.000
_cell.length_c   1.000
_cell.angle_alpha   90.00
_cell.angle_beta   90.00
_cell.angle_gamma   90.00
#
_symmetry.space_group_name_H-M   'P 1'
#
loop_
_entity.id
_entity.type
_entity.pdbx_description
1 polymer ?
#
loop_
_entity_poly.entity_id
_entity_poly.type
_entity_poly.pdbx_seq_one_letter_code
_entity_poly.pdbx_strand_id
1 'polypeptide(L)'
;MGNYWSNAEVHRFGGFGDGRWKTAHVPISWDLVIRKNVPGNVTELFIQADRDLPVASIAIDPAGDGAAERYSRETRQWVARVQAEKRKGADLGAKQTSLIKLLALSTYGMADDAADDLPPLVPFVRTYMSAVMPNSAPQKWETTGTFKLRMARNEYETGAFGIYANGKDLKGVNFTLEELTGPGGKLACRIDCRTAEYSAVVINKHPKKKLYRMFPQRMWPAYPVDIPAGRSHWFWVTIKTLAAPASRASTRERSPSTPTKAPPSCPSRSRSCP
;
A
#
# COMPACT_ATOMS: atom_id res chain seq x y z
N MET A 1 19.80 4.21 -22.28
CA MET A 1 19.57 2.88 -21.69
C MET A 1 20.39 2.81 -20.41
N GLY A 2 19.76 2.71 -19.24
CA GLY A 2 20.50 2.55 -17.98
C GLY A 2 21.10 1.15 -17.92
N ASN A 3 22.36 1.03 -17.47
CA ASN A 3 22.98 -0.26 -17.23
C ASN A 3 22.14 -1.03 -16.22
N TYR A 4 21.46 -2.08 -16.66
CA TYR A 4 20.69 -3.00 -15.81
C TYR A 4 21.56 -3.65 -14.72
N TRP A 5 22.88 -3.56 -14.85
CA TRP A 5 23.91 -4.14 -13.99
C TRP A 5 24.67 -3.10 -13.16
N SER A 6 24.01 -2.04 -12.68
CA SER A 6 24.64 -1.05 -11.80
C SER A 6 24.27 -1.28 -10.34
N ASN A 7 25.23 -1.05 -9.44
CA ASN A 7 25.00 -1.03 -8.00
C ASN A 7 23.86 -0.06 -7.65
N ALA A 8 22.90 -0.52 -6.86
CA ALA A 8 21.82 0.31 -6.33
C ALA A 8 21.95 0.42 -4.81
N GLU A 9 21.63 1.58 -4.26
CA GLU A 9 21.59 1.77 -2.81
C GLU A 9 20.39 0.98 -2.23
N VAL A 10 20.68 -0.06 -1.46
CA VAL A 10 19.64 -0.87 -0.79
C VAL A 10 19.21 -0.24 0.54
N HIS A 11 20.14 0.38 1.25
CA HIS A 11 19.88 0.94 2.58
C HIS A 11 20.87 2.02 2.98
N ARG A 12 20.45 2.88 3.92
CA ARG A 12 21.32 3.82 4.62
C ARG A 12 21.30 3.51 6.11
N PHE A 13 22.49 3.32 6.67
CA PHE A 13 22.69 3.23 8.11
C PHE A 13 23.70 4.28 8.53
N GLY A 14 23.73 4.60 9.83
CA GLY A 14 24.65 5.58 10.38
C GLY A 14 24.67 5.54 11.90
N GLY A 15 25.81 5.90 12.48
CA GLY A 15 25.96 6.05 13.91
C GLY A 15 25.35 7.35 14.44
N PHE A 16 25.29 7.48 15.77
CA PHE A 16 24.86 8.72 16.43
C PHE A 16 26.00 9.74 16.58
N GLY A 17 27.20 9.43 16.08
CA GLY A 17 28.40 10.24 16.33
C GLY A 17 28.82 10.22 17.80
N ASP A 18 28.42 9.19 18.55
CA ASP A 18 28.66 9.07 19.99
C ASP A 18 29.98 8.34 20.34
N GLY A 19 30.85 8.13 19.34
CA GLY A 19 32.13 7.44 19.50
C GLY A 19 32.02 5.95 19.87
N ARG A 20 30.83 5.35 19.79
CA ARG A 20 30.59 3.95 20.16
C ARG A 20 30.37 3.08 18.94
N TRP A 21 30.89 1.85 18.96
CA TRP A 21 30.57 0.82 17.98
C TRP A 21 29.07 0.52 17.95
N LYS A 22 28.52 0.29 16.76
CA LYS A 22 27.11 -0.03 16.53
C LYS A 22 27.00 -1.19 15.56
N THR A 23 25.92 -1.95 15.67
CA THR A 23 25.54 -2.98 14.70
C THR A 23 24.35 -2.47 13.90
N ALA A 24 24.44 -2.52 12.57
CA ALA A 24 23.34 -2.22 11.67
C ALA A 24 22.79 -3.53 11.09
N HIS A 25 21.50 -3.78 11.27
CA HIS A 25 20.82 -4.90 10.62
C HIS A 25 20.11 -4.40 9.36
N VAL A 26 20.64 -4.77 8.19
CA VAL A 26 20.10 -4.35 6.90
C VAL A 26 19.35 -5.53 6.27
N PRO A 27 18.00 -5.48 6.16
CA PRO A 27 17.28 -6.50 5.42
C PRO A 27 17.53 -6.32 3.94
N ILE A 28 17.89 -7.41 3.27
CA ILE A 28 18.08 -7.46 1.83
C ILE A 28 17.16 -8.55 1.31
N SER A 29 16.29 -8.21 0.37
CA SER A 29 15.45 -9.20 -0.29
C SER A 29 16.26 -9.95 -1.34
N TRP A 30 15.94 -11.23 -1.57
CA TRP A 30 16.69 -12.09 -2.48
C TRP A 30 16.73 -11.58 -3.92
N ASP A 31 15.72 -10.86 -4.36
CA ASP A 31 15.66 -10.19 -5.67
C ASP A 31 16.61 -9.00 -5.80
N LEU A 32 17.14 -8.48 -4.68
CA LEU A 32 18.16 -7.43 -4.65
C LEU A 32 19.58 -8.00 -4.53
N VAL A 33 19.73 -9.32 -4.40
CA VAL A 33 21.02 -10.00 -4.35
C VAL A 33 21.31 -10.58 -5.73
N ILE A 34 22.39 -10.12 -6.35
CA ILE A 34 22.85 -10.67 -7.63
C ILE A 34 24.10 -11.50 -7.37
N ARG A 35 24.04 -12.76 -7.79
CA ARG A 35 25.23 -13.60 -7.83
C ARG A 35 26.13 -13.13 -8.97
N LYS A 36 27.39 -12.85 -8.66
CA LYS A 36 28.37 -12.47 -9.68
C LYS A 36 28.68 -13.67 -10.57
N ASN A 37 28.71 -13.48 -11.89
CA ASN A 37 29.08 -14.52 -12.85
C ASN A 37 30.61 -14.68 -12.92
N VAL A 38 31.21 -15.12 -11.81
CA VAL A 38 32.64 -15.43 -11.67
C VAL A 38 32.80 -16.78 -10.96
N PRO A 39 33.93 -17.49 -11.14
CA PRO A 39 34.17 -18.74 -10.42
C PRO A 39 34.04 -18.55 -8.89
N GLY A 40 33.19 -19.37 -8.26
CA GLY A 40 32.92 -19.34 -6.82
C GLY A 40 31.48 -19.00 -6.43
N ASN A 41 31.17 -19.14 -5.13
CA ASN A 41 29.92 -18.69 -4.51
C ASN A 41 30.15 -17.30 -3.89
N VAL A 42 30.34 -16.27 -4.73
CA VAL A 42 30.71 -14.92 -4.28
C VAL A 42 29.54 -13.95 -4.42
N THR A 43 29.23 -13.24 -3.34
CA THR A 43 28.32 -12.08 -3.29
C THR A 43 29.14 -10.83 -3.03
N GLU A 44 28.96 -9.79 -3.84
CA GLU A 44 29.65 -8.51 -3.69
C GLU A 44 28.69 -7.46 -3.11
N LEU A 45 29.20 -6.65 -2.18
CA LEU A 45 28.46 -5.56 -1.56
C LEU A 45 29.36 -4.33 -1.47
N PHE A 46 28.74 -3.16 -1.59
CA PHE A 46 29.43 -1.88 -1.52
C PHE A 46 28.86 -1.07 -0.37
N ILE A 47 29.74 -0.46 0.42
CA ILE A 47 29.37 0.52 1.44
C ILE A 47 29.92 1.86 0.97
N GLN A 48 29.03 2.82 0.73
CA GLN A 48 29.42 4.19 0.44
C GLN A 48 29.30 5.02 1.72
N ALA A 49 30.37 5.71 2.10
CA ALA A 49 30.41 6.62 3.24
C ALA A 49 30.91 8.00 2.80
N ASP A 50 30.45 9.05 3.46
CA ASP A 50 30.87 10.44 3.25
C ASP A 50 32.18 10.79 3.97
N ARG A 51 32.64 9.90 4.86
CA ARG A 51 33.86 9.97 5.67
C ARG A 51 34.37 8.56 5.93
N ASP A 52 35.54 8.45 6.55
CA ASP A 52 36.07 7.17 7.02
C ASP A 52 35.07 6.47 7.94
N LEU A 53 34.65 5.28 7.54
CA LEU A 53 33.70 4.44 8.29
C LEU A 53 34.44 3.17 8.70
N PRO A 54 34.95 3.08 9.94
CA PRO A 54 35.59 1.86 10.40
C PRO A 54 34.53 0.75 10.50
N VAL A 55 34.79 -0.38 9.85
CA VAL A 55 33.92 -1.57 9.85
C VAL A 55 34.67 -2.70 10.54
N ALA A 56 34.12 -3.19 11.66
CA ALA A 56 34.72 -4.28 12.40
C ALA A 56 34.48 -5.64 11.73
N SER A 57 33.25 -5.90 11.28
CA SER A 57 32.86 -7.14 10.61
C SER A 57 31.58 -6.97 9.79
N ILE A 58 31.37 -7.87 8.83
CA ILE A 58 30.15 -7.99 8.03
C ILE A 58 29.74 -9.46 8.04
N ALA A 59 28.47 -9.74 8.33
CA ALA A 59 27.86 -11.07 8.27
C ALA A 59 26.58 -10.99 7.44
N ILE A 60 26.31 -12.05 6.67
CA ILE A 60 25.09 -12.23 5.88
C ILE A 60 24.43 -13.51 6.36
N ASP A 61 23.29 -13.37 7.01
CA ASP A 61 22.55 -14.47 7.60
C ASP A 61 21.09 -14.44 7.15
N PRO A 62 20.40 -15.59 7.10
CA PRO A 62 18.96 -15.62 6.97
C PRO A 62 18.31 -14.77 8.06
N ALA A 63 17.25 -14.04 7.69
CA ALA A 63 16.52 -13.22 8.65
C ALA A 63 15.89 -14.11 9.72
N GLY A 64 16.32 -13.96 10.97
CA GLY A 64 15.72 -14.63 12.11
C GLY A 64 14.34 -14.05 12.49
N ASP A 65 13.68 -14.70 13.44
CA ASP A 65 12.39 -14.26 13.95
C ASP A 65 12.44 -12.81 14.48
N GLY A 66 11.38 -12.06 14.20
CA GLY A 66 11.27 -10.65 14.61
C GLY A 66 12.20 -9.67 13.87
N ALA A 67 13.05 -10.11 12.93
CA ALA A 67 13.94 -9.21 12.19
C ALA A 67 13.18 -8.12 11.43
N ALA A 68 12.04 -8.46 10.80
CA ALA A 68 11.20 -7.51 10.08
C ALA A 68 10.58 -6.45 11.00
N GLU A 69 10.16 -6.85 12.21
CA GLU A 69 9.59 -5.95 13.20
C GLU A 69 10.66 -5.00 13.74
N ARG A 70 11.82 -5.53 14.14
CA ARG A 70 12.98 -4.72 14.58
C ARG A 70 13.34 -3.69 13.53
N TYR A 71 13.54 -4.12 12.29
CA TYR A 71 13.88 -3.24 11.19
C TYR A 71 12.82 -2.14 10.97
N SER A 72 11.54 -2.50 11.00
CA SER A 72 10.46 -1.54 10.82
C SER A 72 10.44 -0.49 11.94
N ARG A 73 10.62 -0.92 13.20
CA ARG A 73 10.71 -0.02 14.36
C ARG A 73 11.90 0.92 14.26
N GLU A 74 13.10 0.40 14.03
CA GLU A 74 14.34 1.18 13.95
C GLU A 74 14.29 2.16 12.77
N THR A 75 13.80 1.72 11.61
CA THR A 75 13.68 2.57 10.44
C THR A 75 12.67 3.69 10.69
N ARG A 76 11.52 3.44 11.32
CA ARG A 76 10.57 4.50 11.67
C ARG A 76 11.18 5.54 12.61
N GLN A 77 11.94 5.10 13.61
CA GLN A 77 12.66 6.02 14.52
C GLN A 77 13.69 6.85 13.76
N TRP A 78 14.45 6.23 12.86
CA TRP A 78 15.40 6.93 12.00
C TRP A 78 14.70 7.94 11.09
N VAL A 79 13.64 7.55 10.37
CA VAL A 79 12.87 8.43 9.49
C VAL A 79 12.30 9.61 10.28
N ALA A 80 11.69 9.36 11.45
CA ALA A 80 11.17 10.41 12.32
C ALA A 80 12.25 11.45 12.66
N ARG A 81 13.45 11.00 13.03
CA ARG A 81 14.60 11.88 13.32
C ARG A 81 15.07 12.66 12.10
N VAL A 82 15.37 11.99 10.98
CA VAL A 82 15.97 12.66 9.80
C VAL A 82 14.99 13.52 9.01
N GLN A 83 13.69 13.33 9.21
CA GLN A 83 12.62 14.11 8.60
C GLN A 83 12.10 15.24 9.51
N ALA A 84 12.43 15.26 10.80
CA ALA A 84 11.85 16.19 11.77
C ALA A 84 11.91 17.66 11.31
N GLU A 85 13.11 18.17 11.00
CA GLU A 85 13.27 19.56 10.54
C GLU A 85 12.66 19.79 9.15
N LYS A 86 12.78 18.81 8.23
CA LYS A 86 12.24 18.94 6.87
C LYS A 86 10.70 19.02 6.88
N ARG A 87 10.05 18.31 7.80
CA ARG A 87 8.59 18.29 7.96
C ARG A 87 8.02 19.62 8.46
N LYS A 88 8.77 20.40 9.25
CA LYS A 88 8.29 21.69 9.80
C LYS A 88 7.91 22.69 8.72
N GLY A 89 8.64 22.71 7.60
CA GLY A 89 8.42 23.61 6.47
C GLY A 89 7.88 22.93 5.20
N ALA A 90 7.45 21.67 5.29
CA ALA A 90 6.97 20.96 4.12
C ALA A 90 5.54 21.40 3.76
N ASP A 91 5.36 21.77 2.48
CA ASP A 91 4.05 22.04 1.90
C ASP A 91 3.15 20.80 2.03
N LEU A 92 1.97 20.96 2.62
CA LEU A 92 0.97 19.89 2.67
C LEU A 92 0.11 19.85 1.40
N GLY A 93 0.20 20.86 0.54
CA GLY A 93 -0.70 21.11 -0.57
C GLY A 93 -1.91 21.95 -0.17
N ALA A 94 -2.72 22.33 -1.16
CA ALA A 94 -3.96 23.07 -0.95
C ALA A 94 -4.93 22.26 -0.09
N LYS A 95 -5.41 22.83 1.03
CA LYS A 95 -6.35 22.15 1.92
C LYS A 95 -7.64 21.82 1.17
N GLN A 96 -8.04 20.56 1.16
CA GLN A 96 -9.35 20.17 0.63
C GLN A 96 -10.44 20.61 1.60
N THR A 97 -11.46 21.28 1.09
CA THR A 97 -12.67 21.56 1.86
C THR A 97 -13.39 20.24 2.09
N SER A 98 -13.66 19.95 3.36
CA SER A 98 -14.46 18.79 3.73
C SER A 98 -15.90 19.02 3.31
N LEU A 99 -16.47 18.12 2.51
CA LEU A 99 -17.89 18.16 2.14
C LEU A 99 -18.75 17.36 3.12
N ILE A 100 -18.20 17.07 4.31
CA ILE A 100 -18.84 16.18 5.27
C ILE A 100 -20.19 16.70 5.79
N LYS A 101 -20.40 18.02 5.83
CA LYS A 101 -21.69 18.61 6.21
C LYS A 101 -22.78 18.24 5.19
N LEU A 102 -22.48 18.38 3.90
CA LEU A 102 -23.37 17.95 2.80
C LEU A 102 -23.61 16.43 2.80
N LEU A 103 -22.64 15.66 3.31
CA LEU A 103 -22.71 14.21 3.44
C LEU A 103 -23.56 13.76 4.63
N ALA A 104 -23.49 14.46 5.76
CA ALA A 104 -24.31 14.17 6.95
C ALA A 104 -25.80 14.23 6.60
N LEU A 105 -26.19 15.28 5.87
CA LEU A 105 -27.55 15.48 5.39
C LEU A 105 -28.02 14.38 4.44
N SER A 106 -27.17 13.97 3.49
CA SER A 106 -27.56 13.00 2.46
C SER A 106 -27.42 11.53 2.88
N THR A 107 -26.48 11.21 3.78
CA THR A 107 -26.18 9.82 4.20
C THR A 107 -26.92 9.44 5.47
N TYR A 108 -27.08 10.38 6.40
CA TYR A 108 -27.68 10.12 7.72
C TYR A 108 -29.03 10.83 7.92
N GLY A 109 -29.51 11.59 6.93
CA GLY A 109 -30.76 12.35 7.05
C GLY A 109 -30.71 13.44 8.12
N MET A 110 -29.51 13.86 8.51
CA MET A 110 -29.30 14.77 9.63
C MET A 110 -29.45 16.22 9.18
N ALA A 111 -30.19 17.03 9.94
CA ALA A 111 -30.37 18.45 9.65
C ALA A 111 -29.03 19.22 9.64
N ASP A 112 -29.01 20.41 9.03
CA ASP A 112 -27.79 21.17 8.73
C ASP A 112 -26.97 21.55 9.99
N ASP A 113 -27.65 21.59 11.14
CA ASP A 113 -27.13 21.80 12.49
C ASP A 113 -26.45 20.56 13.10
N ALA A 114 -26.83 19.35 12.71
CA ALA A 114 -26.21 18.10 13.16
C ALA A 114 -24.85 17.80 12.50
N ALA A 115 -24.37 18.67 11.61
CA ALA A 115 -23.03 18.58 11.06
C ALA A 115 -21.92 18.79 12.10
N ASP A 116 -22.23 19.47 13.21
CA ASP A 116 -21.33 19.62 14.35
C ASP A 116 -21.35 18.38 15.28
N ASP A 117 -22.34 17.49 15.12
CA ASP A 117 -22.49 16.22 15.86
C ASP A 117 -21.78 15.02 15.18
N LEU A 118 -21.13 15.24 14.04
CA LEU A 118 -20.38 14.19 13.36
C LEU A 118 -19.25 13.65 14.26
N PRO A 119 -19.00 12.33 14.24
CA PRO A 119 -17.97 11.74 15.08
C PRO A 119 -16.58 12.33 14.73
N PRO A 120 -15.68 12.49 15.72
CA PRO A 120 -14.33 12.98 15.50
C PRO A 120 -13.52 12.15 14.49
N LEU A 121 -13.86 10.87 14.33
CA LEU A 121 -13.23 9.94 13.42
C LEU A 121 -14.16 9.69 12.23
N VAL A 122 -13.74 10.10 11.04
CA VAL A 122 -14.53 9.96 9.82
C VAL A 122 -13.78 9.10 8.80
N PRO A 123 -14.20 7.85 8.57
CA PRO A 123 -13.67 7.05 7.48
C PRO A 123 -14.23 7.50 6.12
N PHE A 124 -13.39 7.45 5.10
CA PHE A 124 -13.81 7.71 3.71
C PHE A 124 -13.01 6.83 2.74
N VAL A 125 -13.69 6.33 1.72
CA VAL A 125 -13.12 5.44 0.69
C VAL A 125 -12.55 6.29 -0.44
N ARG A 126 -11.32 6.01 -0.85
CA ARG A 126 -10.69 6.65 -2.01
C ARG A 126 -10.04 5.59 -2.88
N THR A 127 -10.11 5.76 -4.20
CA THR A 127 -9.39 4.84 -5.10
C THR A 127 -7.92 4.77 -4.71
N TYR A 128 -7.33 3.57 -4.71
CA TYR A 128 -5.92 3.37 -4.36
C TYR A 128 -4.97 4.11 -5.30
N MET A 129 -5.46 4.52 -6.48
CA MET A 129 -4.73 5.35 -7.44
C MET A 129 -4.63 6.83 -7.03
N SER A 130 -5.40 7.26 -6.02
CA SER A 130 -5.40 8.63 -5.51
C SER A 130 -4.96 8.61 -4.05
N ALA A 131 -3.73 9.06 -3.81
CA ALA A 131 -3.17 9.11 -2.47
C ALA A 131 -4.04 9.97 -1.53
N VAL A 132 -4.30 9.46 -0.34
CA VAL A 132 -4.82 10.30 0.75
C VAL A 132 -3.66 11.07 1.34
N MET A 133 -3.66 12.38 1.15
CA MET A 133 -2.65 13.29 1.65
C MET A 133 -3.06 13.87 3.01
N PRO A 134 -2.16 14.43 3.84
CA PRO A 134 -2.53 14.98 5.14
C PRO A 134 -3.56 16.12 5.06
N ASN A 135 -3.57 16.86 3.94
CA ASN A 135 -4.52 17.93 3.63
C ASN A 135 -5.80 17.44 2.91
N SER A 136 -5.94 16.14 2.68
CA SER A 136 -7.15 15.57 2.09
C SER A 136 -8.33 15.64 3.04
N ALA A 137 -9.52 15.71 2.48
CA ALA A 137 -10.78 15.65 3.22
C ALA A 137 -11.80 14.80 2.44
N PRO A 138 -12.81 14.24 3.13
CA PRO A 138 -13.86 13.46 2.48
C PRO A 138 -14.65 14.29 1.45
N GLN A 139 -14.86 13.70 0.27
CA GLN A 139 -15.66 14.25 -0.82
C GLN A 139 -17.05 13.57 -0.90
N LYS A 140 -18.00 14.17 -1.62
CA LYS A 140 -19.45 13.84 -1.64
C LYS A 140 -19.81 12.35 -1.87
N TRP A 141 -18.90 11.50 -2.33
CA TRP A 141 -19.17 10.09 -2.64
C TRP A 141 -18.31 9.12 -1.81
N GLU A 142 -17.38 9.65 -1.02
CA GLU A 142 -16.35 8.86 -0.35
C GLU A 142 -16.80 8.32 1.02
N THR A 143 -17.81 8.92 1.66
CA THR A 143 -18.25 8.53 3.02
C THR A 143 -19.41 7.54 3.04
N THR A 144 -19.70 6.87 1.92
CA THR A 144 -20.84 5.95 1.78
C THR A 144 -20.71 4.65 2.59
N GLY A 145 -19.75 4.57 3.52
CA GLY A 145 -19.56 3.49 4.49
C GLY A 145 -19.13 2.14 3.91
N THR A 146 -19.21 1.95 2.59
CA THR A 146 -18.94 0.64 1.96
C THR A 146 -17.63 0.66 1.18
N PHE A 147 -16.66 -0.09 1.68
CA PHE A 147 -15.42 -0.38 1.00
C PHE A 147 -15.61 -1.58 0.07
N LYS A 148 -15.62 -1.35 -1.25
CA LYS A 148 -15.87 -2.39 -2.26
C LYS A 148 -14.62 -2.70 -3.06
N LEU A 149 -14.24 -3.98 -3.09
CA LEU A 149 -13.22 -4.51 -3.98
C LEU A 149 -13.82 -5.58 -4.88
N ARG A 150 -13.43 -5.56 -6.15
CA ARG A 150 -13.59 -6.70 -7.04
C ARG A 150 -12.30 -7.50 -6.97
N MET A 151 -12.40 -8.83 -6.88
CA MET A 151 -11.23 -9.68 -6.78
C MET A 151 -11.28 -10.80 -7.81
N ALA A 152 -10.17 -11.03 -8.50
CA ALA A 152 -9.93 -12.25 -9.25
C ALA A 152 -9.38 -13.37 -8.35
N ARG A 153 -9.45 -14.61 -8.85
CA ARG A 153 -8.91 -15.78 -8.14
C ARG A 153 -7.39 -15.83 -8.29
N ASN A 154 -6.70 -16.13 -7.18
CA ASN A 154 -5.24 -16.22 -7.13
C ASN A 154 -4.53 -14.90 -7.51
N GLU A 155 -5.18 -13.76 -7.24
CA GLU A 155 -4.64 -12.43 -7.53
C GLU A 155 -4.50 -11.58 -6.26
N TYR A 156 -3.67 -10.55 -6.38
CA TYR A 156 -3.50 -9.51 -5.37
C TYR A 156 -4.40 -8.34 -5.72
N GLU A 157 -5.23 -7.95 -4.78
CA GLU A 157 -6.20 -6.87 -4.95
C GLU A 157 -6.00 -5.86 -3.84
N THR A 158 -5.96 -4.59 -4.22
CA THR A 158 -5.61 -3.51 -3.30
C THR A 158 -6.75 -2.55 -3.18
N GLY A 159 -6.98 -2.09 -1.96
CA GLY A 159 -7.89 -0.99 -1.71
C GLY A 159 -7.29 -0.06 -0.67
N ALA A 160 -7.80 1.16 -0.65
CA ALA A 160 -7.31 2.16 0.25
C ALA A 160 -8.45 3.05 0.77
N PHE A 161 -8.25 3.59 1.97
CA PHE A 161 -9.21 4.47 2.59
C PHE A 161 -8.47 5.51 3.43
N GLY A 162 -9.13 6.62 3.70
CA GLY A 162 -8.64 7.67 4.59
C GLY A 162 -9.44 7.69 5.88
N ILE A 163 -8.79 8.12 6.95
CA ILE A 163 -9.45 8.59 8.16
C ILE A 163 -9.22 10.08 8.27
N TYR A 164 -10.29 10.86 8.34
CA TYR A 164 -10.27 12.30 8.58
C TYR A 164 -10.58 12.60 10.05
N ALA A 165 -9.74 13.43 10.67
CA ALA A 165 -9.89 13.89 12.05
C ALA A 165 -10.80 15.14 12.09
N ASN A 166 -12.08 14.94 12.35
CA ASN A 166 -13.09 15.99 12.34
C ASN A 166 -13.05 16.83 13.62
N GLY A 167 -12.39 18.00 13.55
CA GLY A 167 -12.40 19.00 14.64
C GLY A 167 -11.61 18.64 15.90
N LYS A 168 -11.13 17.40 16.05
CA LYS A 168 -10.32 16.95 17.19
C LYS A 168 -9.13 16.10 16.74
N ASP A 169 -8.04 16.17 17.49
CA ASP A 169 -6.91 15.26 17.30
C ASP A 169 -7.32 13.82 17.60
N LEU A 170 -6.89 12.89 16.75
CA LEU A 170 -7.03 11.46 16.97
C LEU A 170 -5.68 10.86 17.37
N LYS A 171 -5.68 9.98 18.37
CA LYS A 171 -4.49 9.34 18.92
C LYS A 171 -4.53 7.84 18.73
N GLY A 172 -3.40 7.25 18.35
CA GLY A 172 -3.26 5.79 18.25
C GLY A 172 -4.25 5.13 17.29
N VAL A 173 -4.64 5.82 16.21
CA VAL A 173 -5.58 5.30 15.21
C VAL A 173 -4.97 4.08 14.53
N ASN A 174 -5.68 2.97 14.56
CA ASN A 174 -5.32 1.72 13.91
C ASN A 174 -6.55 1.12 13.20
N PHE A 175 -6.33 0.03 12.47
CA PHE A 175 -7.42 -0.75 11.90
C PHE A 175 -7.03 -2.22 11.82
N THR A 176 -8.04 -3.06 11.83
CA THR A 176 -7.93 -4.50 11.59
C THR A 176 -9.01 -4.90 10.58
N LEU A 177 -8.82 -6.04 9.91
CA LEU A 177 -9.87 -6.67 9.14
C LEU A 177 -10.18 -8.01 9.78
N GLU A 178 -11.46 -8.26 9.98
CA GLU A 178 -11.96 -9.58 10.34
C GLU A 178 -11.90 -10.52 9.13
N GLU A 179 -12.23 -11.78 9.37
CA GLU A 179 -12.28 -12.79 8.32
C GLU A 179 -13.32 -12.43 7.26
N LEU A 180 -12.90 -12.44 5.99
CA LEU A 180 -13.80 -12.16 4.88
C LEU A 180 -14.71 -13.35 4.65
N THR A 181 -16.02 -13.15 4.75
CA THR A 181 -17.04 -14.19 4.58
C THR A 181 -17.99 -13.84 3.44
N GLY A 182 -18.62 -14.86 2.87
CA GLY A 182 -19.65 -14.70 1.85
C GLY A 182 -20.59 -15.91 1.79
N PRO A 183 -21.46 -16.01 0.77
CA PRO A 183 -22.41 -17.12 0.64
C PRO A 183 -21.76 -18.51 0.61
N GLY A 184 -20.49 -18.60 0.18
CA GLY A 184 -19.70 -19.84 0.19
C GLY A 184 -18.90 -20.09 1.47
N GLY A 185 -19.16 -19.34 2.55
CA GLY A 185 -18.39 -19.39 3.79
C GLY A 185 -17.19 -18.45 3.79
N LYS A 186 -16.15 -18.81 4.56
CA LYS A 186 -14.92 -18.03 4.71
C LYS A 186 -14.11 -18.01 3.42
N LEU A 187 -13.69 -16.83 2.98
CA LEU A 187 -12.79 -16.65 1.86
C LEU A 187 -11.36 -17.04 2.26
N ALA A 188 -10.79 -18.01 1.57
CA ALA A 188 -9.37 -18.32 1.67
C ALA A 188 -8.53 -17.18 1.06
N CYS A 189 -7.95 -16.35 1.90
CA CYS A 189 -7.13 -15.21 1.49
C CYS A 189 -6.00 -14.92 2.49
N ARG A 190 -5.00 -14.15 2.04
CA ARG A 190 -4.06 -13.46 2.92
C ARG A 190 -4.38 -11.99 2.90
N ILE A 191 -4.39 -11.35 4.06
CA ILE A 191 -4.67 -9.93 4.22
C ILE A 191 -3.40 -9.26 4.74
N ASP A 192 -2.98 -8.19 4.08
CA ASP A 192 -1.88 -7.34 4.51
C ASP A 192 -2.39 -5.91 4.71
N CYS A 193 -2.35 -5.46 5.96
CA CYS A 193 -2.83 -4.15 6.40
C CYS A 193 -1.66 -3.21 6.62
N ARG A 194 -1.75 -2.00 6.03
CA ARG A 194 -0.67 -1.03 6.04
C ARG A 194 -1.14 0.38 6.36
N THR A 195 -0.22 1.18 6.92
CA THR A 195 -0.38 2.62 7.16
C THR A 195 0.69 3.41 6.42
N ALA A 196 0.33 4.59 5.91
CA ALA A 196 1.25 5.40 5.14
C ALA A 196 2.20 6.21 6.03
N GLU A 197 3.48 6.22 5.69
CA GLU A 197 4.42 7.22 6.17
C GLU A 197 4.60 8.33 5.15
N TYR A 198 4.27 9.54 5.61
CA TYR A 198 4.54 10.76 4.89
C TYR A 198 5.96 11.26 5.19
N SER A 199 6.73 11.51 4.16
CA SER A 199 8.06 12.12 4.24
C SER A 199 8.12 13.42 3.45
N ALA A 200 8.99 14.32 3.87
CA ALA A 200 9.22 15.57 3.17
C ALA A 200 10.12 15.28 1.95
N VAL A 201 9.56 15.41 0.75
CA VAL A 201 10.24 15.20 -0.52
C VAL A 201 10.60 16.54 -1.15
N VAL A 202 11.78 16.62 -1.76
CA VAL A 202 12.24 17.84 -2.44
C VAL A 202 11.47 18.02 -3.74
N ILE A 203 10.68 19.09 -3.84
CA ILE A 203 9.93 19.45 -5.06
C ILE A 203 10.65 20.48 -5.92
N ASN A 204 11.61 21.22 -5.34
CA ASN A 204 12.49 22.12 -6.07
C ASN A 204 13.93 21.92 -5.58
N LYS A 205 14.82 21.57 -6.51
CA LYS A 205 16.25 21.28 -6.24
C LYS A 205 17.13 22.53 -6.25
N HIS A 206 16.55 23.74 -6.24
CA HIS A 206 17.32 24.98 -6.26
C HIS A 206 18.34 25.01 -5.08
N PRO A 207 19.63 25.26 -5.35
CA PRO A 207 20.71 25.04 -4.38
C PRO A 207 20.61 25.91 -3.13
N LYS A 208 20.02 27.11 -3.23
CA LYS A 208 19.89 28.06 -2.11
C LYS A 208 18.60 27.92 -1.29
N LYS A 209 17.56 27.26 -1.83
CA LYS A 209 16.24 27.13 -1.18
C LYS A 209 15.58 25.82 -1.64
N LYS A 210 15.82 24.74 -0.90
CA LYS A 210 15.09 23.48 -1.11
C LYS A 210 13.65 23.67 -0.63
N LEU A 211 12.70 23.43 -1.53
CA LEU A 211 11.29 23.37 -1.18
C LEU A 211 10.91 21.91 -0.95
N TYR A 212 10.19 21.67 0.14
CA TYR A 212 9.72 20.34 0.51
C TYR A 212 8.21 20.27 0.40
N ARG A 213 7.69 19.11 0.02
CA ARG A 213 6.27 18.75 0.09
C ARG A 213 6.14 17.45 0.86
N MET A 214 5.07 17.30 1.64
CA MET A 214 4.77 16.01 2.26
C MET A 214 4.24 15.04 1.21
N PHE A 215 4.77 13.82 1.16
CA PHE A 215 4.30 12.79 0.24
C PHE A 215 4.36 11.41 0.90
N PRO A 216 3.39 10.51 0.65
CA PRO A 216 3.43 9.13 1.15
C PRO A 216 4.55 8.38 0.43
N GLN A 217 5.62 8.05 1.14
CA GLN A 217 6.81 7.40 0.56
C GLN A 217 6.88 5.91 0.92
N ARG A 218 6.18 5.48 1.96
CA ARG A 218 6.28 4.12 2.46
C ARG A 218 4.97 3.64 3.08
N MET A 219 4.71 2.34 2.97
CA MET A 219 3.63 1.63 3.64
C MET A 219 4.21 0.74 4.74
N TRP A 220 3.93 1.08 6.00
CA TRP A 220 4.31 0.28 7.16
C TRP A 220 3.27 -0.80 7.43
N PRO A 221 3.61 -1.93 8.10
CA PRO A 221 2.59 -2.69 8.84
C PRO A 221 1.67 -1.74 9.60
N ALA A 222 0.39 -2.06 9.76
CA ALA A 222 -0.67 -1.19 10.31
C ALA A 222 -0.43 -0.71 11.77
N TYR A 223 0.66 0.02 11.98
CA TYR A 223 1.04 0.61 13.24
C TYR A 223 0.10 1.77 13.55
N PRO A 224 -0.23 1.98 14.84
CA PRO A 224 -1.02 3.12 15.26
C PRO A 224 -0.41 4.45 14.82
N VAL A 225 -1.27 5.38 14.43
CA VAL A 225 -0.90 6.73 13.99
C VAL A 225 -1.71 7.81 14.69
N ASP A 226 -1.08 8.95 14.92
CA ASP A 226 -1.78 10.15 15.38
C ASP A 226 -2.19 10.99 14.17
N ILE A 227 -3.41 11.51 14.21
CA ILE A 227 -3.99 12.33 13.13
C ILE A 227 -4.41 13.68 13.73
N PRO A 228 -3.70 14.78 13.42
CA PRO A 228 -4.09 16.11 13.92
C PRO A 228 -5.46 16.55 13.39
N ALA A 229 -6.17 17.37 14.16
CA ALA A 229 -7.46 17.92 13.79
C ALA A 229 -7.43 18.57 12.39
N GLY A 230 -8.45 18.27 11.60
CA GLY A 230 -8.60 18.76 10.23
C GLY A 230 -7.64 18.13 9.21
N ARG A 231 -6.99 17.01 9.56
CA ARG A 231 -6.10 16.26 8.66
C ARG A 231 -6.63 14.86 8.39
N SER A 232 -6.10 14.25 7.33
CA SER A 232 -6.34 12.85 7.00
C SER A 232 -5.10 11.99 7.14
N HIS A 233 -5.29 10.68 7.26
CA HIS A 233 -4.24 9.68 7.16
C HIS A 233 -4.66 8.53 6.24
N TRP A 234 -3.70 8.00 5.48
CA TRP A 234 -3.94 6.95 4.48
C TRP A 234 -3.70 5.56 5.05
N PHE A 235 -4.68 4.69 4.85
CA PHE A 235 -4.63 3.28 5.20
C PHE A 235 -4.79 2.45 3.93
N TRP A 236 -4.11 1.32 3.90
CA TRP A 236 -3.99 0.47 2.71
C TRP A 236 -4.20 -0.99 3.10
N VAL A 237 -4.98 -1.70 2.30
CA VAL A 237 -5.18 -3.15 2.45
C VAL A 237 -4.86 -3.84 1.13
N THR A 238 -4.09 -4.91 1.22
CA THR A 238 -3.85 -5.83 0.12
C THR A 238 -4.44 -7.18 0.48
N ILE A 239 -5.33 -7.69 -0.36
CA ILE A 239 -5.94 -9.00 -0.21
C ILE A 239 -5.38 -9.88 -1.32
N LYS A 240 -4.71 -10.97 -0.96
CA LYS A 240 -4.34 -12.03 -1.89
C LYS A 240 -5.36 -13.15 -1.78
N THR A 241 -6.18 -13.35 -2.81
CA THR A 241 -7.05 -14.53 -2.84
C THR A 241 -6.17 -15.76 -3.03
N LEU A 242 -6.45 -16.82 -2.28
CA LEU A 242 -5.77 -18.11 -2.45
C LEU A 242 -6.62 -18.96 -3.39
N ALA A 243 -5.96 -19.69 -4.29
CA ALA A 243 -6.67 -20.73 -5.02
C ALA A 243 -7.34 -21.65 -3.97
N ALA A 244 -8.64 -21.89 -4.13
CA ALA A 244 -9.25 -23.01 -3.41
C ALA A 244 -8.39 -24.25 -3.74
N PRO A 245 -8.12 -25.15 -2.77
CA PRO A 245 -7.64 -26.47 -3.13
C PRO A 245 -8.60 -26.97 -4.22
N ALA A 246 -8.06 -27.42 -5.36
CA ALA A 246 -8.87 -27.86 -6.49
C ALA A 246 -9.90 -28.87 -5.97
N SER A 247 -11.11 -28.40 -5.66
CA SER A 247 -12.19 -29.27 -5.27
C SER A 247 -12.41 -30.09 -6.51
N ARG A 248 -12.27 -31.42 -6.36
CA ARG A 248 -12.47 -32.42 -7.40
C ARG A 248 -13.48 -31.86 -8.38
N ALA A 249 -13.01 -31.55 -9.59
CA ALA A 249 -13.91 -31.23 -10.68
C ALA A 249 -15.01 -32.26 -10.60
N SER A 250 -16.23 -31.84 -10.24
CA SER A 250 -17.35 -32.74 -10.30
C SER A 250 -17.42 -33.05 -11.78
N THR A 251 -16.93 -34.22 -12.15
CA THR A 251 -17.24 -34.86 -13.41
C THR A 251 -18.75 -35.05 -13.39
N ARG A 252 -19.49 -33.97 -13.69
CA ARG A 252 -20.77 -34.13 -14.34
C ARG A 252 -20.40 -34.65 -15.72
N GLU A 253 -20.29 -35.97 -15.80
CA GLU A 253 -20.54 -36.69 -17.05
C GLU A 253 -21.74 -36.00 -17.69
N ARG A 254 -21.50 -35.30 -18.79
CA ARG A 254 -22.57 -34.98 -19.72
C ARG A 254 -23.06 -36.33 -20.21
N SER A 255 -24.21 -36.77 -19.71
CA SER A 255 -24.99 -37.80 -20.37
C SER A 255 -25.07 -37.44 -21.86
N PRO A 256 -24.77 -38.37 -22.78
CA PRO A 256 -24.80 -38.10 -24.19
C PRO A 256 -26.23 -37.68 -24.57
N SER A 257 -26.37 -36.43 -25.01
CA SER A 257 -27.61 -35.92 -25.56
C SER A 257 -28.00 -36.74 -26.78
N THR A 258 -29.23 -37.23 -26.77
CA THR A 258 -29.96 -37.87 -27.87
C THR A 258 -29.69 -37.17 -29.21
N PRO A 259 -29.42 -37.89 -30.32
CA PRO A 259 -29.11 -37.27 -31.59
C PRO A 259 -30.33 -36.52 -32.14
N THR A 260 -30.17 -35.21 -32.31
CA THR A 260 -31.13 -34.33 -32.97
C THR A 260 -31.25 -34.71 -34.45
N LYS A 261 -32.48 -34.92 -34.92
CA LYS A 261 -32.84 -35.15 -36.32
C LYS A 261 -32.19 -34.12 -37.25
N ALA A 262 -31.66 -34.60 -38.38
CA ALA A 262 -31.07 -33.80 -39.44
C ALA A 262 -32.06 -32.77 -40.03
N PRO A 263 -31.61 -31.57 -40.40
CA PRO A 263 -32.42 -30.59 -41.12
C PRO A 263 -32.62 -31.01 -42.60
N PRO A 264 -33.75 -30.63 -43.22
CA PRO A 264 -34.04 -30.99 -44.61
C PRO A 264 -33.13 -30.24 -45.59
N SER A 265 -32.75 -30.96 -46.65
CA SER A 265 -31.90 -30.51 -47.76
C SER A 265 -32.47 -29.32 -48.53
N CYS A 266 -31.60 -28.36 -48.83
CA CYS A 266 -31.87 -27.15 -49.60
C CYS A 266 -32.14 -27.48 -51.09
N PRO A 267 -33.16 -26.92 -51.76
CA PRO A 267 -33.42 -27.19 -53.18
C PRO A 267 -32.47 -26.40 -54.09
N SER A 268 -31.82 -27.12 -55.01
CA SER A 268 -30.94 -26.60 -56.06
C SER A 268 -31.69 -25.69 -57.02
N ARG A 269 -31.25 -24.42 -57.14
CA ARG A 269 -31.66 -23.52 -58.23
C ARG A 269 -30.72 -23.67 -59.42
N SER A 270 -31.23 -24.22 -60.51
CA SER A 270 -30.66 -24.12 -61.85
C SER A 270 -30.83 -22.70 -62.39
N ARG A 271 -29.74 -22.05 -62.81
CA ARG A 271 -29.78 -20.88 -63.69
C ARG A 271 -29.12 -21.25 -65.01
N SER A 272 -29.92 -21.28 -66.06
CA SER A 272 -29.51 -21.16 -67.45
C SER A 272 -29.52 -19.68 -67.83
N CYS A 273 -28.39 -19.17 -68.35
CA CYS A 273 -28.32 -17.89 -69.06
C CYS A 273 -28.47 -18.13 -70.56
N PRO A 274 -29.07 -17.21 -71.33
CA PRO A 274 -28.56 -16.82 -72.64
C PRO A 274 -27.38 -15.83 -72.51
#